data_AF-C9PRU0-F1
#
_entry.id   AF-C9PRU0-F1
#
_cell.length_a   1.000
_cell.length_b   1.000
_cell.length_c   1.000
_cell.angle_alpha   90.00
_cell.angle_beta   90.00
_cell.angle_gamma   90.00
#
_symmetry.space_group_name_H-M   'P 1'
#
loop_
_entity.id
_entity.type
_entity.pdbx_description
1 polymer ?
#
loop_
_entity_poly.entity_id
_entity_poly.type
_entity_poly.pdbx_seq_one_letter_code
_entity_poly.pdbx_strand_id
1 'polypeptide(L)'
;MFMINTLLLLGIVLFFCYAFYDQFVMDLWKGKTLLKVHLKKQAKKDAVIFIVLIFIIIYQTQANISSVTLYLLGMLIVLTVYAAFVRAPVLLLKEKGFFFGNLYFQYDKINQINLAENNILVIDLITGKRLLAHLLNEEDKSLLVQFFGGYRK
;
A
#
# COMPACT_ATOMS: atom_id res chain seq x y z
N MET A 1 13.72 0.55 29.01
CA MET A 1 12.51 1.34 28.67
C MET A 1 12.77 2.45 27.65
N PHE A 2 13.81 3.28 27.83
CA PHE A 2 14.18 4.36 26.88
C PHE A 2 14.38 3.85 25.44
N MET A 3 15.15 2.78 25.25
CA MET A 3 15.41 2.20 23.91
C MET A 3 14.13 1.75 23.18
N ILE A 4 13.17 1.16 23.89
CA ILE A 4 11.89 0.70 23.32
C ILE A 4 11.04 1.90 22.90
N ASN A 5 10.95 2.91 23.75
CA ASN A 5 10.18 4.12 23.44
C ASN A 5 10.77 4.85 22.23
N THR A 6 12.09 4.96 22.14
CA THR A 6 12.77 5.55 20.97
C THR A 6 12.48 4.76 19.69
N LEU A 7 12.53 3.43 19.75
CA LEU A 7 12.25 2.58 18.59
C LEU A 7 10.78 2.71 18.14
N LEU A 8 9.84 2.68 19.08
CA LEU A 8 8.41 2.86 18.78
C LEU A 8 8.15 4.24 18.17
N LEU A 9 8.75 5.30 18.74
CA LEU A 9 8.60 6.67 18.26
C LEU A 9 9.17 6.81 16.84
N LEU A 10 10.36 6.26 16.60
CA LEU A 10 10.98 6.25 15.28
C LEU A 10 10.09 5.53 14.25
N GLY A 11 9.54 4.36 14.61
CA GLY A 11 8.62 3.61 13.75
C GLY A 11 7.35 4.39 13.42
N ILE A 12 6.76 5.06 14.42
CA ILE A 12 5.58 5.92 14.24
C ILE A 12 5.90 7.08 13.28
N VAL A 13 7.01 7.79 13.49
CA VAL A 13 7.43 8.91 12.65
C VAL A 13 7.69 8.47 11.20
N LEU A 14 8.41 7.36 11.01
CA LEU A 14 8.65 6.80 9.68
C LEU A 14 7.35 6.42 8.98
N PHE A 15 6.39 5.84 9.71
CA PHE A 15 5.08 5.51 9.16
C PHE A 15 4.31 6.76 8.73
N PHE A 16 4.35 7.84 9.51
CA PHE A 16 3.74 9.11 9.14
C PHE A 16 4.37 9.72 7.89
N CYS A 17 5.70 9.75 7.81
CA CYS A 17 6.41 10.19 6.60
C CYS A 17 6.00 9.36 5.38
N TYR A 18 5.89 8.04 5.55
CA TYR A 18 5.43 7.14 4.49
C TYR A 18 3.97 7.40 4.09
N ALA A 19 3.07 7.58 5.05
CA ALA A 19 1.66 7.88 4.77
C ALA A 19 1.50 9.21 4.03
N PHE A 20 2.30 10.22 4.39
CA PHE A 20 2.34 11.50 3.69
C PHE A 20 2.85 11.34 2.25
N TYR A 21 3.90 10.54 2.04
CA TYR A 21 4.40 10.21 0.71
C TYR A 21 3.33 9.52 -0.15
N ASP A 22 2.64 8.52 0.42
CA ASP A 22 1.61 7.73 -0.26
C ASP A 22 0.43 8.59 -0.73
N GLN A 23 0.01 9.56 0.11
CA GLN A 23 -1.20 10.34 -0.14
C GLN A 23 -0.97 11.59 -0.99
N PHE A 24 0.15 12.30 -0.80
CA PHE A 24 0.40 13.58 -1.48
C PHE A 24 1.47 13.49 -2.55
N VAL A 25 2.61 12.87 -2.21
CA VAL A 25 3.76 12.86 -3.12
C VAL A 25 3.45 12.00 -4.33
N MET A 26 2.88 10.81 -4.16
CA MET A 26 2.65 9.88 -5.26
C MET A 26 1.69 10.43 -6.34
N ASP A 27 0.66 11.17 -5.94
CA ASP A 27 -0.27 11.80 -6.88
C ASP A 27 0.40 12.94 -7.67
N LEU A 28 1.30 13.72 -7.05
CA LEU A 28 2.03 14.84 -7.68
C LEU A 28 3.28 14.40 -8.47
N TRP A 29 3.91 13.28 -8.12
CA TRP A 29 5.18 12.86 -8.71
C TRP A 29 5.02 12.27 -10.10
N LYS A 30 5.96 12.57 -11.02
CA LYS A 30 6.03 11.99 -12.38
C LYS A 30 4.84 12.32 -13.29
N GLY A 31 4.20 13.48 -13.09
CA GLY A 31 3.22 14.06 -14.02
C GLY A 31 1.77 13.73 -13.69
N LYS A 32 0.86 14.07 -14.61
CA LYS A 32 -0.59 13.93 -14.40
C LYS A 32 -1.00 12.45 -14.34
N THR A 33 -1.83 12.12 -13.37
CA THR A 33 -2.46 10.80 -13.26
C THR A 33 -3.62 10.74 -14.25
N LEU A 34 -3.55 9.82 -15.21
CA LEU A 34 -4.56 9.64 -16.25
C LEU A 34 -5.67 8.70 -15.79
N LEU A 35 -5.31 7.65 -15.03
CA LEU A 35 -6.29 6.71 -14.47
C LEU A 35 -5.81 6.24 -13.09
N LYS A 36 -6.73 6.22 -12.13
CA LYS A 36 -6.51 5.72 -10.77
C LYS A 36 -7.44 4.55 -10.53
N VAL A 37 -6.85 3.37 -10.36
CA VAL A 37 -7.60 2.12 -10.18
C VAL A 37 -7.37 1.60 -8.77
N HIS A 38 -8.46 1.31 -8.06
CA HIS A 38 -8.39 0.77 -6.71
C HIS A 38 -8.13 -0.74 -6.77
N LEU A 39 -7.18 -1.19 -5.95
CA LEU A 39 -6.82 -2.60 -5.84
C LEU A 39 -7.44 -3.21 -4.58
N LYS A 40 -7.64 -4.53 -4.63
CA LYS A 40 -8.14 -5.30 -3.50
C LYS A 40 -7.10 -5.35 -2.39
N LYS A 41 -7.52 -5.01 -1.16
CA LYS A 41 -6.67 -5.09 0.04
C LYS A 41 -6.43 -6.56 0.39
N GLN A 42 -5.17 -6.99 0.41
CA GLN A 42 -4.80 -8.39 0.71
C GLN A 42 -4.43 -8.61 2.18
N ALA A 43 -3.75 -7.66 2.82
CA ALA A 43 -3.12 -7.84 4.13
C ALA A 43 -4.04 -7.54 5.35
N LYS A 44 -5.36 -7.68 5.22
CA LYS A 44 -6.29 -7.37 6.35
C LYS A 44 -6.11 -8.31 7.54
N LYS A 45 -5.83 -9.60 7.29
CA LYS A 45 -5.71 -10.62 8.34
C LYS A 45 -4.47 -10.38 9.22
N ASP A 46 -3.35 -10.04 8.59
CA ASP A 46 -2.08 -9.81 9.29
C ASP A 46 -2.19 -8.62 10.25
N ALA A 47 -2.92 -7.57 9.86
CA ALA A 47 -3.17 -6.42 10.71
C ALA A 47 -3.97 -6.77 11.98
N VAL A 48 -4.97 -7.66 11.87
CA VAL A 48 -5.74 -8.13 13.04
C VAL A 48 -4.83 -8.90 13.99
N ILE A 49 -3.99 -9.81 13.46
CA ILE A 49 -3.03 -10.58 14.25
C ILE A 49 -2.07 -9.62 14.99
N PHE A 50 -1.56 -8.61 14.29
CA PHE A 50 -0.64 -7.63 14.88
C PHE A 50 -1.28 -6.83 16.02
N ILE A 51 -2.53 -6.37 15.84
CA ILE A 51 -3.27 -5.65 16.89
C ILE A 51 -3.47 -6.54 18.13
N VAL A 52 -3.86 -7.81 17.94
CA VAL A 52 -4.03 -8.77 19.04
C VAL A 52 -2.73 -9.00 19.79
N LEU A 53 -1.59 -9.13 19.08
CA LEU A 53 -0.28 -9.26 19.71
C LEU A 53 0.07 -8.04 20.56
N ILE A 54 -0.23 -6.82 20.10
CA ILE A 54 0.00 -5.61 20.92
C ILE A 54 -0.84 -5.64 22.20
N PHE A 55 -2.11 -6.04 22.12
CA PHE A 55 -2.97 -6.17 23.31
C PHE A 55 -2.41 -7.19 24.31
N ILE A 56 -1.91 -8.34 23.84
CA ILE A 56 -1.27 -9.35 24.69
C ILE A 56 -0.05 -8.76 25.41
N ILE A 57 0.80 -8.00 24.69
CA ILE A 57 1.98 -7.34 25.29
C ILE A 57 1.57 -6.35 26.38
N ILE A 58 0.53 -5.55 26.12
CA ILE A 58 0.01 -4.58 27.10
C ILE A 58 -0.50 -5.31 28.35
N TYR A 59 -1.28 -6.37 28.17
CA TYR A 59 -1.83 -7.16 29.27
C TYR A 59 -0.73 -7.81 30.12
N GLN A 60 0.25 -8.43 29.48
CA GLN A 60 1.36 -9.09 30.18
C GLN A 60 2.25 -8.10 30.94
N THR A 61 2.41 -6.88 30.42
CA THR A 61 3.35 -5.89 30.97
C THR A 61 2.65 -4.83 31.82
N GLN A 62 1.34 -4.96 32.08
CA GLN A 62 0.51 -3.91 32.70
C GLN A 62 1.07 -3.39 34.04
N ALA A 63 1.65 -4.26 34.86
CA ALA A 63 2.18 -3.89 36.18
C ALA A 63 3.49 -3.05 36.12
N ASN A 64 4.24 -3.10 35.01
CA ASN A 64 5.57 -2.49 34.89
C ASN A 64 5.69 -1.53 33.69
N ILE A 65 4.59 -1.28 32.97
CA ILE A 65 4.60 -0.43 31.79
C ILE A 65 4.57 1.05 32.18
N SER A 66 5.40 1.86 31.53
CA SER A 66 5.34 3.30 31.65
C SER A 66 4.17 3.81 30.83
N SER A 67 3.49 4.84 31.33
CA SER A 67 2.42 5.52 30.62
C SER A 67 2.82 5.92 29.20
N VAL A 68 4.08 6.34 29.00
CA VAL A 68 4.61 6.71 27.67
C VAL A 68 4.56 5.50 26.72
N THR A 69 5.11 4.36 27.13
CA THR A 69 5.11 3.14 26.30
C THR A 69 3.69 2.70 25.95
N LEU A 70 2.74 2.82 26.90
CA LEU A 70 1.34 2.51 26.67
C LEU A 70 0.73 3.41 25.58
N TYR A 71 0.97 4.72 25.62
CA TYR A 71 0.50 5.64 24.58
C TYR A 71 1.10 5.33 23.21
N LEU A 72 2.40 4.99 23.13
CA LEU A 72 3.03 4.63 21.86
C LEU A 72 2.47 3.32 21.29
N LEU A 73 2.21 2.31 22.12
CA LEU A 73 1.57 1.07 21.68
C LEU A 73 0.12 1.31 21.22
N GLY A 74 -0.63 2.16 21.94
CA GLY A 74 -1.95 2.60 21.52
C GLY A 74 -1.92 3.30 20.16
N MET A 75 -0.95 4.19 19.95
CA MET A 75 -0.76 4.87 18.66
C MET A 75 -0.43 3.88 17.54
N LEU A 76 0.38 2.86 17.84
CA LEU A 76 0.72 1.81 16.88
C LEU A 76 -0.50 0.98 16.45
N ILE A 77 -1.43 0.72 17.37
CA ILE A 77 -2.73 0.10 17.05
C ILE A 77 -3.50 0.99 16.08
N VAL A 78 -3.63 2.30 16.38
CA VAL A 78 -4.34 3.25 15.51
C VAL A 78 -3.72 3.31 14.10
N LEU A 79 -2.39 3.37 14.01
CA LEU A 79 -1.68 3.35 12.73
C LEU A 79 -1.90 2.04 11.96
N THR A 80 -1.94 0.91 12.67
CA THR A 80 -2.22 -0.39 12.06
C THR A 80 -3.63 -0.44 11.49
N VAL A 81 -4.62 0.08 12.22
CA VAL A 81 -6.01 0.21 11.75
C VAL A 81 -6.07 1.12 10.52
N TYR A 82 -5.40 2.26 10.55
CA TYR A 82 -5.30 3.16 9.40
C TYR A 82 -4.70 2.44 8.18
N ALA A 83 -3.57 1.73 8.35
CA ALA A 83 -2.88 1.03 7.27
C ALA A 83 -3.73 -0.07 6.63
N ALA A 84 -4.50 -0.81 7.43
CA ALA A 84 -5.27 -1.96 6.95
C ALA A 84 -6.65 -1.59 6.41
N PHE A 85 -7.33 -0.64 7.05
CA PHE A 85 -8.73 -0.34 6.78
C PHE A 85 -8.93 0.96 6.01
N VAL A 86 -8.14 2.01 6.29
CA VAL A 86 -8.30 3.30 5.61
C VAL A 86 -7.50 3.29 4.30
N ARG A 87 -6.21 3.02 4.36
CA ARG A 87 -5.34 2.98 3.18
C ARG A 87 -5.79 1.91 2.18
N ALA A 88 -5.93 2.29 0.92
CA ALA A 88 -6.23 1.37 -0.18
C ALA A 88 -5.04 1.29 -1.14
N PRO A 89 -4.58 0.09 -1.53
CA PRO A 89 -3.59 -0.02 -2.59
C PRO A 89 -4.22 0.47 -3.89
N VAL A 90 -3.49 1.32 -4.61
CA VAL A 90 -3.94 1.90 -5.88
C VAL A 90 -2.90 1.65 -6.97
N LEU A 91 -3.39 1.40 -8.17
CA LEU A 91 -2.61 1.44 -9.40
C LEU A 91 -2.84 2.82 -10.03
N LEU A 92 -1.78 3.63 -10.11
CA LEU A 92 -1.84 4.95 -10.75
C LEU A 92 -1.18 4.87 -12.11
N LEU A 93 -1.96 5.07 -13.17
CA LEU A 93 -1.45 5.16 -14.53
C LEU A 93 -1.18 6.64 -14.86
N LYS A 94 0.03 6.93 -15.33
CA LYS A 94 0.52 8.25 -15.72
C LYS A 94 0.93 8.23 -17.18
N GLU A 95 1.21 9.39 -17.75
CA GLU A 95 1.59 9.53 -19.18
C GLU A 95 2.86 8.79 -19.62
N LYS A 96 3.78 8.45 -18.71
CA LYS A 96 5.07 7.82 -19.07
C LYS A 96 5.34 6.52 -18.33
N GLY A 97 4.36 6.03 -17.58
CA GLY A 97 4.53 4.89 -16.70
C GLY A 97 3.44 4.83 -15.65
N PHE A 98 3.63 3.98 -14.65
CA PHE A 98 2.62 3.70 -13.65
C PHE A 98 3.24 3.46 -12.28
N PHE A 99 2.47 3.76 -11.23
CA PHE A 99 2.82 3.39 -9.87
C PHE A 99 2.07 2.12 -9.47
N PHE A 100 2.82 1.14 -9.00
CA PHE A 100 2.29 -0.08 -8.39
C PHE A 100 3.00 -0.34 -7.06
N GLY A 101 2.24 -0.43 -5.97
CA GLY A 101 2.79 -0.65 -4.63
C GLY A 101 3.84 0.39 -4.23
N ASN A 102 3.58 1.67 -4.52
CA ASN A 102 4.44 2.82 -4.22
C ASN A 102 5.72 2.93 -5.06
N LEU A 103 5.94 2.01 -6.01
CA LEU A 103 7.07 2.02 -6.93
C LEU A 103 6.65 2.45 -8.33
N TYR A 104 7.46 3.28 -8.97
CA TYR A 104 7.25 3.74 -10.33
C TYR A 104 7.89 2.80 -11.35
N PHE A 105 7.11 2.42 -12.36
CA PHE A 105 7.54 1.61 -13.49
C PHE A 105 7.26 2.34 -14.80
N GLN A 106 8.24 2.37 -15.71
CA GLN A 106 8.04 2.93 -17.05
C GLN A 106 7.35 1.92 -17.96
N TYR A 107 6.56 2.40 -18.92
CA TYR A 107 5.89 1.53 -19.88
C TYR A 107 6.85 0.75 -20.76
N ASP A 108 8.03 1.30 -21.07
CA ASP A 108 9.08 0.64 -21.85
C ASP A 108 9.61 -0.65 -21.20
N LYS A 109 9.35 -0.86 -19.90
CA LYS A 109 9.77 -2.04 -19.15
C LYS A 109 8.71 -3.13 -19.11
N ILE A 110 7.54 -2.90 -19.69
CA ILE A 110 6.47 -3.88 -19.79
C ILE A 110 6.74 -4.79 -20.98
N ASN A 111 6.80 -6.10 -20.72
CA ASN A 111 6.88 -7.12 -21.75
C ASN A 111 5.47 -7.48 -22.26
N GLN A 112 4.55 -7.77 -21.32
CA GLN A 112 3.16 -8.11 -21.66
C GLN A 112 2.22 -7.70 -20.54
N ILE A 113 0.97 -7.46 -20.93
CA ILE A 113 -0.14 -7.19 -20.02
C ILE A 113 -1.21 -8.23 -20.32
N ASN A 114 -1.53 -9.04 -19.33
CA ASN A 114 -2.55 -10.06 -19.40
C ASN A 114 -3.63 -9.77 -18.37
N LEU A 115 -4.87 -10.09 -18.71
CA LEU A 115 -5.99 -9.91 -17.82
C LEU A 115 -6.60 -11.27 -17.55
N ALA A 116 -6.39 -11.75 -16.33
CA ALA A 116 -6.92 -13.05 -15.89
C ALA A 116 -8.41 -12.94 -15.57
N GLU A 117 -9.11 -14.07 -15.68
CA GLU A 117 -10.56 -14.19 -15.47
C GLU A 117 -11.01 -13.68 -14.09
N ASN A 118 -10.17 -13.79 -13.05
CA ASN A 118 -10.49 -13.38 -11.68
C ASN A 118 -10.21 -11.89 -11.37
N ASN A 119 -10.33 -10.97 -12.34
CA ASN A 119 -10.01 -9.54 -12.18
C ASN A 119 -8.58 -9.27 -11.72
N ILE A 120 -7.64 -10.05 -12.24
CA ILE A 120 -6.23 -9.88 -11.94
C ILE A 120 -5.56 -9.35 -13.20
N LEU A 121 -5.09 -8.11 -13.13
CA LEU A 121 -4.21 -7.55 -14.13
C LEU A 121 -2.79 -8.02 -13.83
N VAL A 122 -2.24 -8.79 -14.76
CA VAL A 122 -0.87 -9.31 -14.70
C VAL A 122 -0.01 -8.49 -15.64
N ILE A 123 0.94 -7.73 -15.08
CA ILE A 123 1.92 -6.97 -15.86
C ILE A 123 3.25 -7.69 -15.71
N ASP A 124 3.72 -8.30 -16.79
CA ASP A 124 5.03 -8.91 -16.83
C ASP A 124 6.06 -7.90 -17.30
N LEU A 125 7.09 -7.70 -16.49
CA LEU A 125 8.20 -6.84 -16.83
C LEU A 125 9.24 -7.59 -17.66
N ILE A 126 9.99 -6.86 -18.48
CA ILE A 126 11.10 -7.41 -19.28
C ILE A 126 12.17 -8.06 -18.39
N THR A 127 12.30 -7.61 -17.14
CA THR A 127 13.21 -8.18 -16.14
C THR A 127 12.75 -9.54 -15.58
N GLY A 128 11.61 -10.08 -16.03
CA GLY A 128 11.05 -11.36 -15.57
C GLY A 128 10.20 -11.27 -14.29
N LYS A 129 10.05 -10.09 -13.69
CA LYS A 129 9.19 -9.87 -12.52
C LYS A 129 7.73 -9.70 -12.97
N ARG A 130 6.82 -10.43 -12.32
CA ARG A 130 5.37 -10.33 -12.57
C ARG A 130 4.70 -9.47 -11.49
N LEU A 131 3.93 -8.49 -11.90
CA LEU A 131 3.12 -7.65 -11.01
C LEU A 131 1.66 -8.10 -11.10
N LEU A 132 1.08 -8.49 -9.97
CA LEU A 132 -0.31 -8.95 -9.87
C LEU A 132 -1.16 -7.88 -9.21
N ALA A 133 -1.93 -7.15 -10.02
CA ALA A 133 -2.85 -6.13 -9.59
C ALA A 133 -4.27 -6.71 -9.54
N HIS A 134 -4.77 -6.99 -8.34
CA HIS A 134 -6.14 -7.47 -8.15
C HIS A 134 -7.08 -6.27 -8.13
N LEU A 135 -7.92 -6.15 -9.15
CA LEU A 135 -8.85 -5.04 -9.29
C LEU A 135 -9.97 -5.16 -8.26
N LEU A 136 -10.45 -4.03 -7.75
CA LEU A 136 -11.58 -4.00 -6.83
C LEU A 136 -12.91 -4.14 -7.60
N ASN A 137 -13.06 -3.43 -8.72
CA ASN A 137 -14.28 -3.34 -9.50
C ASN A 137 -14.09 -3.90 -10.92
N GLU A 138 -15.14 -4.52 -11.48
CA GLU A 138 -15.19 -4.96 -12.88
C GLU A 138 -15.19 -3.78 -13.86
N GLU A 139 -15.80 -2.65 -13.50
CA GLU A 139 -15.86 -1.46 -14.37
C GLU A 139 -14.46 -0.91 -14.68
N ASP A 140 -13.54 -0.96 -13.71
CA ASP A 140 -12.15 -0.52 -13.85
C ASP A 140 -11.40 -1.34 -14.92
N LYS A 141 -11.82 -2.57 -15.19
CA LYS A 141 -11.26 -3.43 -16.24
C LYS A 141 -11.44 -2.81 -17.63
N SER A 142 -12.62 -2.28 -17.91
CA SER A 142 -12.94 -1.68 -19.21
C SER A 142 -12.07 -0.44 -19.47
N LEU A 143 -11.89 0.39 -18.44
CA LEU A 143 -11.04 1.59 -18.48
C LEU A 143 -9.57 1.21 -18.70
N LEU A 144 -9.08 0.14 -18.06
CA LEU A 144 -7.73 -0.36 -18.26
C LEU A 144 -7.50 -0.88 -19.69
N VAL A 145 -8.45 -1.65 -20.23
CA VAL A 145 -8.37 -2.15 -21.61
C VAL A 145 -8.39 -0.99 -22.60
N GLN A 146 -9.23 0.02 -22.40
CA GLN A 146 -9.26 1.20 -23.26
C GLN A 146 -7.94 1.99 -23.17
N PHE A 147 -7.40 2.16 -21.96
CA PHE A 147 -6.15 2.88 -21.73
C PHE A 147 -4.96 2.20 -22.42
N PHE A 148 -4.77 0.89 -22.20
CA PHE A 148 -3.65 0.14 -22.80
C PHE A 148 -3.88 -0.19 -24.28
N GLY A 149 -5.12 -0.37 -24.72
CA GLY A 149 -5.50 -0.55 -26.12
C GLY A 149 -5.26 0.72 -26.95
N GLY A 150 -5.50 1.91 -26.38
CA GLY A 150 -5.18 3.19 -27.00
C GLY A 150 -3.68 3.51 -27.08
N TYR A 151 -2.85 2.85 -26.25
CA TYR A 151 -1.40 3.03 -26.20
C TYR A 151 -0.64 2.23 -27.27
N ARG A 152 -1.26 1.23 -27.92
CA ARG A 152 -0.69 0.55 -29.09
C ARG A 152 -1.03 1.30 -30.38
N LYS A 153 -0.43 2.48 -30.57
CA LYS A 153 -0.32 3.11 -31.89
C LYS A 153 1.14 3.40 -32.21
#